data_AF-A0A1Y3EMB6-F1
#
_entry.id   AF-A0A1Y3EMB6-F1
#
_cell.length_a   1.000
_cell.length_b   1.000
_cell.length_c   1.000
_cell.angle_alpha   90.00
_cell.angle_beta   90.00
_cell.angle_gamma   90.00
#
_symmetry.space_group_name_H-M   'P 1'
#
loop_
_entity.id
_entity.type
_entity.pdbx_description
1 polymer ?
#
loop_
_entity_poly.entity_id
_entity_poly.type
_entity_poly.pdbx_seq_one_letter_code
_entity_poly.pdbx_strand_id
1 'polypeptide(L)'
;FPVALDLATLKPRALTNSNERQRAAFEIVKLLTGNLVANTELFQLLSQCDHNGMTPFMYAVDCRSYHVAEIMLLSLKRIIRSFSVPNQNRAMMSVVFPVNTRPEFSPLYMLCCNDTCSFTWTGSEHVNQDIFECITCGLVGSLCCCTECAYVCHRNHECRLKRTSPTAYCDCWEKCKCKSLVAGNLDIRFELFRNLVNCQCLYSVLNDKNEHLLLFLTRTVSRQVSEHRQFRSRCRKSIASLIDMPEFDLDPPRFALRALEYLFSRWDLFEHFVMHEYHPLETNVNMSESRFYLISQDGVSFLDRFVYLLLTKLPI
;
A
#
# COMPACT_ATOMS: atom_id res chain seq x y z
N PHE A 1 9.82 35.12 -30.67
CA PHE A 1 8.66 34.68 -31.46
C PHE A 1 8.21 33.32 -30.96
N PRO A 2 7.00 33.18 -30.40
CA PRO A 2 6.46 31.85 -30.15
C PRO A 2 6.05 31.26 -31.51
N VAL A 3 6.64 30.12 -31.88
CA VAL A 3 6.18 29.37 -33.05
C VAL A 3 4.77 28.92 -32.74
N ALA A 4 3.78 29.46 -33.44
CA ALA A 4 2.41 28.97 -33.38
C ALA A 4 2.43 27.52 -33.85
N LEU A 5 2.20 26.59 -32.92
CA LEU A 5 2.10 25.18 -33.24
C LEU A 5 0.79 25.00 -34.02
N ASP A 6 0.89 24.75 -35.33
CA ASP A 6 -0.28 24.47 -36.15
C ASP A 6 -0.84 23.08 -35.80
N LEU A 7 -1.83 23.07 -34.92
CA LEU A 7 -2.52 21.87 -34.45
C LEU A 7 -3.13 21.04 -35.59
N ALA A 8 -3.36 21.63 -36.78
CA ALA A 8 -3.90 20.91 -37.94
C ALA A 8 -2.87 19.99 -38.62
N THR A 9 -1.56 20.22 -38.41
CA THR A 9 -0.48 19.38 -38.96
C THR A 9 -0.06 18.24 -38.05
N LEU A 10 -0.47 18.27 -36.77
CA LEU A 10 -0.28 17.20 -35.81
C LEU A 10 -1.23 16.04 -36.13
N LYS A 11 -0.79 15.11 -36.98
CA LYS A 11 -1.44 13.78 -37.05
C LYS A 11 -1.07 13.01 -35.78
N PRO A 12 -2.00 12.77 -34.84
CA PRO A 12 -1.68 12.04 -33.62
C PRO A 12 -1.32 10.61 -34.00
N ARG A 13 -0.06 10.23 -33.83
CA ARG A 13 0.36 8.84 -33.99
C ARG A 13 -0.12 8.06 -32.77
N ALA A 14 -1.07 7.15 -32.96
CA ALA A 14 -1.48 6.25 -31.90
C ALA A 14 -0.29 5.35 -31.49
N LEU A 15 0.14 5.44 -30.23
CA LEU A 15 1.21 4.61 -29.68
C LEU A 15 0.65 3.21 -29.36
N THR A 16 1.03 2.21 -30.15
CA THR A 16 0.58 0.82 -29.97
C THR A 16 1.44 0.03 -28.98
N ASN A 17 2.70 0.44 -28.78
CA ASN A 17 3.62 -0.18 -27.82
C ASN A 17 3.35 0.30 -26.39
N SER A 18 3.26 -0.64 -25.44
CA SER A 18 2.97 -0.34 -24.03
C SER A 18 4.06 0.49 -23.36
N ASN A 19 5.34 0.24 -23.65
CA ASN A 19 6.46 0.98 -23.09
C ASN A 19 6.51 2.41 -23.62
N GLU A 20 6.19 2.61 -24.90
CA GLU A 20 6.09 3.95 -25.48
C GLU A 20 4.92 4.74 -24.89
N ARG A 21 3.75 4.10 -24.73
CA ARG A 21 2.60 4.72 -24.04
C ARG A 21 2.95 5.13 -22.62
N GLN A 22 3.63 4.26 -21.87
CA GLN A 22 4.04 4.54 -20.49
C GLN A 22 4.99 5.75 -20.42
N ARG A 23 6.01 5.80 -21.29
CA ARG A 23 6.94 6.94 -21.37
C ARG A 23 6.22 8.23 -21.73
N ALA A 24 5.33 8.19 -22.72
CA ALA A 24 4.56 9.36 -23.14
C ALA A 24 3.63 9.86 -22.02
N ALA A 25 2.92 8.96 -21.34
CA ALA A 25 2.06 9.29 -20.21
C ALA A 25 2.87 9.95 -19.07
N PHE A 26 4.06 9.42 -18.79
CA PHE A 26 4.97 9.98 -17.79
C PHE A 26 5.40 11.42 -18.13
N GLU A 27 5.80 11.65 -19.39
CA GLU A 27 6.20 13.00 -19.84
C GLU A 27 5.03 13.99 -19.85
N ILE A 28 3.81 13.54 -20.17
CA ILE A 28 2.60 14.37 -20.05
C ILE A 28 2.41 14.83 -18.61
N VAL A 29 2.51 13.91 -17.64
CA VAL A 29 2.38 14.28 -16.22
C VAL A 29 3.46 15.29 -15.83
N LYS A 30 4.72 15.07 -16.20
CA LYS A 30 5.81 16.01 -15.89
C LYS A 30 5.57 17.41 -16.47
N LEU A 31 5.09 17.49 -17.70
CA LEU A 31 4.80 18.78 -18.35
C LEU A 31 3.63 19.48 -17.65
N LEU A 32 2.56 18.76 -17.35
CA LEU A 32 1.39 19.29 -16.65
C LEU A 32 1.77 19.80 -15.26
N THR A 33 2.48 18.98 -14.48
CA THR A 33 2.87 19.33 -13.11
C THR A 33 4.02 20.34 -13.07
N GLY A 34 4.82 20.43 -14.13
CA GLY A 34 5.90 21.40 -14.29
C GLY A 34 5.42 22.82 -14.59
N ASN A 35 4.21 22.97 -15.15
CA ASN A 35 3.67 24.26 -15.57
C ASN A 35 3.37 25.19 -14.38
N LEU A 36 4.12 26.29 -14.27
CA LEU A 36 3.99 27.26 -13.17
C LEU A 36 2.80 28.21 -13.32
N VAL A 37 2.32 28.45 -14.55
CA VAL A 37 1.25 29.41 -14.83
C VAL A 37 -0.10 28.88 -14.35
N ALA A 38 -0.29 27.57 -14.44
CA ALA A 38 -1.54 26.89 -14.11
C ALA A 38 -1.55 26.25 -12.71
N ASN A 39 -0.75 26.76 -11.75
CA ASN A 39 -0.62 26.16 -10.42
C ASN A 39 -1.97 26.11 -9.66
N THR A 40 -2.84 27.11 -9.84
CA THR A 40 -4.17 27.16 -9.20
C THR A 40 -5.07 26.05 -9.75
N GLU A 41 -5.14 25.93 -11.07
CA GLU A 41 -5.94 24.93 -11.77
C GLU A 41 -5.39 23.52 -11.52
N LEU A 42 -4.06 23.38 -11.50
CA LEU A 42 -3.40 22.13 -11.16
C LEU A 42 -3.71 21.69 -9.73
N PHE A 43 -3.71 22.62 -8.76
CA PHE A 43 -4.10 22.30 -7.38
C PHE A 43 -5.56 21.85 -7.29
N GLN A 44 -6.47 22.54 -8.00
CA GLN A 44 -7.88 22.15 -8.05
C GLN A 44 -8.05 20.75 -8.65
N LEU A 45 -7.33 20.45 -9.74
CA LEU A 45 -7.34 19.14 -10.39
C LEU A 45 -6.81 18.04 -9.47
N LEU A 46 -5.66 18.28 -8.81
CA LEU A 46 -5.06 17.32 -7.88
C LEU A 46 -5.91 17.10 -6.61
N SER A 47 -6.80 18.03 -6.28
CA SER A 47 -7.71 17.91 -5.12
C SER A 47 -9.03 17.22 -5.47
N GLN A 48 -9.31 16.92 -6.75
CA GLN A 48 -10.52 16.18 -7.12
C GLN A 48 -10.42 14.72 -6.69
N CYS A 49 -11.56 14.12 -6.39
CA CYS A 49 -11.66 12.70 -6.03
C CYS A 49 -12.49 11.93 -7.05
N ASP A 50 -12.16 10.66 -7.25
CA ASP A 50 -13.00 9.73 -7.98
C ASP A 50 -14.19 9.21 -7.13
N HIS A 51 -14.97 8.28 -7.67
CA HIS A 51 -16.10 7.66 -6.97
C HIS A 51 -15.72 6.86 -5.72
N ASN A 52 -14.44 6.50 -5.57
CA ASN A 52 -13.89 5.83 -4.39
C ASN A 52 -13.28 6.82 -3.39
N GLY A 53 -13.36 8.14 -3.67
CA GLY A 53 -12.76 9.18 -2.82
C GLY A 53 -11.25 9.31 -3.00
N MET A 54 -10.66 8.75 -4.07
CA MET A 54 -9.22 8.83 -4.32
C MET A 54 -8.86 10.05 -5.16
N THR A 55 -7.87 10.80 -4.71
CA THR A 55 -7.23 11.84 -5.52
C THR A 55 -6.29 11.24 -6.57
N PRO A 56 -5.86 12.00 -7.59
CA PRO A 56 -4.83 11.55 -8.53
C PRO A 56 -3.55 11.05 -7.84
N PHE A 57 -3.14 11.68 -6.74
CA PHE A 57 -1.99 11.23 -5.95
C PHE A 57 -2.22 9.86 -5.33
N MET A 58 -3.36 9.68 -4.65
CA MET A 58 -3.70 8.39 -4.02
C MET A 58 -3.85 7.28 -5.06
N TYR A 59 -4.46 7.57 -6.20
CA TYR A 59 -4.60 6.62 -7.30
C TYR A 59 -3.25 6.18 -7.87
N ALA A 60 -2.29 7.13 -8.01
CA ALA A 60 -0.93 6.80 -8.43
C ALA A 60 -0.25 5.84 -7.44
N VAL A 61 -0.48 5.99 -6.13
CA VAL A 61 0.01 5.07 -5.10
C VAL A 61 -0.69 3.70 -5.17
N ASP A 62 -2.01 3.65 -5.36
CA ASP A 62 -2.77 2.38 -5.52
C ASP A 62 -2.28 1.58 -6.74
N CYS A 63 -2.00 2.28 -7.83
CA CYS A 63 -1.48 1.70 -9.07
C CYS A 63 0.03 1.45 -9.04
N ARG A 64 0.71 1.70 -7.91
CA ARG A 64 2.17 1.53 -7.75
C ARG A 64 3.00 2.34 -8.74
N SER A 65 2.43 3.42 -9.26
CA SER A 65 3.08 4.39 -10.14
C SER A 65 3.81 5.43 -9.28
N TYR A 66 4.79 4.96 -8.49
CA TYR A 66 5.44 5.78 -7.46
C TYR A 66 6.17 6.99 -8.02
N HIS A 67 6.79 6.89 -9.19
CA HIS A 67 7.39 8.04 -9.89
C HIS A 67 6.36 9.15 -10.18
N VAL A 68 5.14 8.77 -10.59
CA VAL A 68 4.06 9.73 -10.86
C VAL A 68 3.60 10.37 -9.55
N ALA A 69 3.41 9.58 -8.50
CA ALA A 69 3.07 10.07 -7.17
C ALA A 69 4.13 11.04 -6.62
N GLU A 70 5.43 10.75 -6.82
CA GLU A 70 6.53 11.61 -6.40
C GLU A 70 6.51 12.96 -7.12
N ILE A 71 6.36 12.95 -8.46
CA ILE A 71 6.25 14.18 -9.24
C ILE A 71 5.05 15.02 -8.80
N MET A 72 3.89 14.39 -8.57
CA MET A 72 2.70 15.06 -8.07
C MET A 72 2.96 15.67 -6.69
N LEU A 73 3.59 14.93 -5.77
CA LEU A 73 3.91 15.40 -4.42
C LEU A 73 4.91 16.56 -4.43
N LEU A 74 5.95 16.51 -5.26
CA LEU A 74 6.93 17.60 -5.42
C LEU A 74 6.26 18.87 -5.96
N SER A 75 5.38 18.71 -6.95
CA SER A 75 4.65 19.81 -7.56
C SER A 75 3.64 20.42 -6.59
N LEU A 76 2.95 19.58 -5.82
CA LEU A 76 2.08 20.02 -4.72
C LEU A 76 2.87 20.80 -3.67
N LYS A 77 4.00 20.27 -3.19
CA LYS A 77 4.89 20.95 -2.23
C LYS A 77 5.35 22.31 -2.76
N ARG A 78 5.59 22.44 -4.06
CA ARG A 78 5.91 23.72 -4.71
C ARG A 78 4.73 24.69 -4.69
N ILE A 79 3.52 24.22 -5.01
CA ILE A 79 2.31 25.05 -5.01
C ILE A 79 1.96 25.53 -3.59
N ILE A 80 1.94 24.64 -2.60
CA ILE A 80 1.53 25.00 -1.23
C ILE A 80 2.49 26.00 -0.57
N ARG A 81 3.74 26.12 -1.04
CA ARG A 81 4.68 27.15 -0.54
C ARG A 81 4.17 28.58 -0.78
N SER A 82 3.28 28.80 -1.76
CA SER A 82 2.67 30.11 -1.99
C SER A 82 1.47 30.37 -1.06
N PHE A 83 1.03 29.38 -0.30
CA PHE A 83 -0.10 29.50 0.63
C PHE A 83 0.41 30.01 1.98
N SER A 84 -0.45 30.71 2.73
CA SER A 84 -0.12 31.10 4.10
C SER A 84 0.15 29.88 4.97
N VAL A 85 1.12 29.98 5.88
CA VAL A 85 1.58 28.86 6.74
C VAL A 85 0.41 28.08 7.39
N PRO A 86 -0.64 28.72 7.95
CA PRO A 86 -1.77 27.99 8.54
C PRO A 86 -2.56 27.12 7.54
N ASN A 87 -2.54 27.47 6.25
CA ASN A 87 -3.29 26.80 5.20
C ASN A 87 -2.49 25.71 4.48
N GLN A 88 -1.16 25.64 4.65
CA GLN A 88 -0.31 24.68 3.94
C GLN A 88 -0.65 23.24 4.29
N ASN A 89 -0.85 22.94 5.58
CA ASN A 89 -1.24 21.59 6.03
C ASN A 89 -2.61 21.19 5.49
N ARG A 90 -3.59 22.10 5.52
CA ARG A 90 -4.93 21.85 4.97
C ARG A 90 -4.87 21.56 3.46
N ALA A 91 -4.10 22.35 2.71
CA ALA A 91 -3.92 22.18 1.27
C ALA A 91 -3.16 20.89 0.93
N MET A 92 -2.17 20.50 1.73
CA MET A 92 -1.49 19.22 1.58
C MET A 92 -2.46 18.06 1.78
N MET A 93 -3.24 18.10 2.86
CA MET A 93 -4.19 17.04 3.18
C MET A 93 -5.33 16.93 2.16
N SER A 94 -5.80 18.04 1.58
CA SER A 94 -6.86 18.00 0.55
C SER A 94 -6.46 17.25 -0.73
N VAL A 95 -5.15 17.03 -0.95
CA VAL A 95 -4.64 16.25 -2.09
C VAL A 95 -4.13 14.88 -1.65
N VAL A 96 -3.40 14.80 -0.54
CA VAL A 96 -2.72 13.57 -0.13
C VAL A 96 -3.67 12.59 0.56
N PHE A 97 -4.61 13.09 1.36
CA PHE A 97 -5.59 12.27 2.06
C PHE A 97 -6.80 13.15 2.47
N PRO A 98 -7.72 13.45 1.55
CA PRO A 98 -8.80 14.41 1.78
C PRO A 98 -9.81 13.90 2.80
N VAL A 99 -10.56 14.84 3.39
CA VAL A 99 -11.66 14.55 4.30
C VAL A 99 -12.69 13.65 3.60
N ASN A 100 -13.25 12.69 4.34
CA ASN A 100 -14.18 11.64 3.85
C ASN A 100 -13.53 10.50 3.06
N THR A 101 -12.21 10.49 2.92
CA THR A 101 -11.50 9.29 2.47
C THR A 101 -11.54 8.23 3.56
N ARG A 102 -11.85 6.98 3.19
CA ARG A 102 -11.85 5.89 4.16
C ARG A 102 -10.41 5.59 4.64
N PRO A 103 -10.21 5.22 5.92
CA PRO A 103 -8.87 5.02 6.49
C PRO A 103 -8.00 4.00 5.75
N GLU A 104 -8.59 2.98 5.13
CA GLU A 104 -7.82 1.97 4.37
C GLU A 104 -7.14 2.53 3.11
N PHE A 105 -7.54 3.70 2.63
CA PHE A 105 -6.90 4.40 1.52
C PHE A 105 -5.86 5.42 1.97
N SER A 106 -5.53 5.47 3.27
CA SER A 106 -4.43 6.31 3.74
C SER A 106 -3.14 5.93 3.00
N PRO A 107 -2.45 6.91 2.39
CA PRO A 107 -1.31 6.63 1.53
C PRO A 107 -0.14 5.98 2.28
N LEU A 108 -0.02 6.19 3.60
CA LEU A 108 0.97 5.50 4.42
C LEU A 108 0.69 3.99 4.50
N TYR A 109 -0.53 3.58 4.88
CA TYR A 109 -0.89 2.17 4.92
C TYR A 109 -0.86 1.55 3.53
N MET A 110 -1.32 2.27 2.50
CA MET A 110 -1.23 1.84 1.11
C MET A 110 0.21 1.54 0.67
N LEU A 111 1.14 2.45 0.97
CA LEU A 111 2.56 2.21 0.72
C LEU A 111 3.08 1.01 1.51
N CYS A 112 2.61 0.74 2.72
CA CYS A 112 3.02 -0.44 3.49
C CYS A 112 2.38 -1.75 2.98
N CYS A 113 1.15 -1.73 2.48
CA CYS A 113 0.41 -2.90 2.00
C CYS A 113 0.78 -3.32 0.57
N ASN A 114 1.44 -2.46 -0.20
CA ASN A 114 1.77 -2.68 -1.61
C ASN A 114 2.91 -3.70 -1.86
N ASP A 115 3.12 -4.63 -0.94
CA ASP A 115 4.04 -5.75 -1.13
C ASP A 115 3.54 -6.72 -2.21
N THR A 116 4.48 -7.51 -2.73
CA THR A 116 4.20 -8.44 -3.82
C THR A 116 3.45 -9.66 -3.31
N CYS A 117 2.62 -10.23 -4.18
CA CYS A 117 1.91 -11.48 -3.94
C CYS A 117 2.91 -12.59 -3.59
N SER A 118 2.59 -13.45 -2.62
CA SER A 118 3.46 -14.59 -2.28
C SER A 118 3.79 -15.50 -3.46
N PHE A 119 2.90 -15.61 -4.44
CA PHE A 119 3.16 -16.34 -5.69
C PHE A 119 4.43 -15.88 -6.41
N THR A 120 4.81 -14.59 -6.32
CA THR A 120 6.00 -14.08 -7.01
C THR A 120 7.30 -14.69 -6.48
N TRP A 121 7.32 -15.21 -5.26
CA TRP A 121 8.50 -15.81 -4.66
C TRP A 121 8.31 -17.30 -4.32
N THR A 122 7.07 -17.80 -4.20
CA THR A 122 6.80 -19.24 -3.99
C THR A 122 6.48 -20.00 -5.28
N GLY A 123 6.04 -19.32 -6.33
CA GLY A 123 5.36 -19.95 -7.46
C GLY A 123 4.20 -20.83 -6.97
N SER A 124 4.06 -22.00 -7.59
CA SER A 124 3.08 -23.03 -7.22
C SER A 124 3.51 -23.93 -6.05
N GLU A 125 4.56 -23.59 -5.30
CA GLU A 125 4.93 -24.35 -4.10
C GLU A 125 4.00 -23.99 -2.93
N HIS A 126 3.39 -24.99 -2.32
CA HIS A 126 2.58 -24.80 -1.12
C HIS A 126 3.47 -24.39 0.06
N VAL A 127 3.21 -23.22 0.62
CA VAL A 127 3.90 -22.72 1.82
C VAL A 127 2.91 -22.49 2.95
N ASN A 128 3.41 -22.53 4.18
CA ASN A 128 2.63 -22.20 5.37
C ASN A 128 2.51 -20.68 5.50
N GLN A 129 1.35 -20.16 5.13
CA GLN A 129 0.99 -18.74 5.15
C GLN A 129 -0.50 -18.60 5.47
N ASP A 130 -0.91 -17.43 5.96
CA ASP A 130 -2.34 -17.12 6.04
C ASP A 130 -2.93 -17.01 4.63
N ILE A 131 -4.03 -17.71 4.40
CA ILE A 131 -4.78 -17.69 3.14
C ILE A 131 -6.24 -17.34 3.34
N PHE A 132 -6.82 -16.69 2.34
CA PHE A 132 -8.15 -16.12 2.38
C PHE A 132 -9.00 -16.65 1.24
N GLU A 133 -10.26 -16.94 1.54
CA GLU A 133 -11.29 -17.11 0.54
C GLU A 133 -11.95 -15.75 0.29
N CYS A 134 -12.07 -15.35 -0.98
CA CYS A 134 -12.75 -14.13 -1.38
C CYS A 134 -14.05 -14.48 -2.10
N ILE A 135 -15.17 -14.41 -1.37
CA ILE A 135 -16.51 -14.79 -1.84
C ILE A 135 -16.92 -13.92 -3.03
N THR A 136 -16.66 -12.61 -2.93
CA THR A 136 -16.96 -11.63 -3.99
C THR A 136 -16.28 -11.96 -5.32
N CYS A 137 -15.09 -12.56 -5.30
CA CYS A 137 -14.32 -12.88 -6.53
C CYS A 137 -14.42 -14.35 -6.93
N GLY A 138 -15.10 -15.19 -6.15
CA GLY A 138 -15.14 -16.63 -6.39
C GLY A 138 -13.81 -17.36 -6.12
N LEU A 139 -12.91 -16.79 -5.32
CA LEU A 139 -11.74 -17.50 -4.78
C LEU A 139 -12.18 -18.31 -3.56
N VAL A 140 -12.86 -19.43 -3.80
CA VAL A 140 -13.46 -20.29 -2.77
C VAL A 140 -13.14 -21.76 -3.02
N GLY A 141 -13.29 -22.62 -2.01
CA GLY A 141 -13.14 -24.07 -2.19
C GLY A 141 -11.67 -24.46 -2.28
N SER A 142 -11.17 -24.82 -3.48
CA SER A 142 -9.75 -25.11 -3.67
C SER A 142 -8.90 -23.86 -3.90
N LEU A 143 -9.51 -22.74 -4.27
CA LEU A 143 -8.82 -21.49 -4.59
C LEU A 143 -8.70 -20.59 -3.36
N CYS A 144 -7.62 -19.81 -3.28
CA CYS A 144 -7.40 -18.84 -2.23
C CYS A 144 -6.49 -17.69 -2.67
N CYS A 145 -6.41 -16.64 -1.84
CA CYS A 145 -5.42 -15.59 -1.99
C CYS A 145 -4.59 -15.39 -0.72
N CYS A 146 -3.36 -14.91 -0.89
CA CYS A 146 -2.48 -14.57 0.23
C CYS A 146 -2.85 -13.24 0.87
N THR A 147 -2.23 -12.96 2.02
CA THR A 147 -2.42 -11.72 2.79
C THR A 147 -2.24 -10.44 1.95
N GLU A 148 -1.19 -10.36 1.13
CA GLU A 148 -0.91 -9.19 0.28
C GLU A 148 -1.99 -8.99 -0.79
N CYS A 149 -2.56 -10.07 -1.33
CA CYS A 149 -3.67 -9.97 -2.26
C CYS A 149 -4.97 -9.58 -1.57
N ALA A 150 -5.23 -10.06 -0.35
CA ALA A 150 -6.39 -9.66 0.44
C ALA A 150 -6.40 -8.15 0.72
N TYR A 151 -5.23 -7.56 1.03
CA TYR A 151 -5.10 -6.13 1.30
C TYR A 151 -5.15 -5.23 0.06
N VAL A 152 -4.83 -5.75 -1.12
CA VAL A 152 -4.66 -4.96 -2.35
C VAL A 152 -5.73 -5.28 -3.38
N CYS A 153 -5.83 -6.54 -3.79
CA CYS A 153 -6.67 -6.98 -4.90
C CYS A 153 -8.11 -7.20 -4.46
N HIS A 154 -8.29 -7.63 -3.21
CA HIS A 154 -9.58 -7.94 -2.62
C HIS A 154 -9.93 -6.99 -1.47
N ARG A 155 -9.35 -5.79 -1.49
CA ARG A 155 -9.70 -4.72 -0.56
C ARG A 155 -11.19 -4.44 -0.68
N ASN A 156 -11.87 -4.33 0.46
CA ASN A 156 -13.31 -4.08 0.52
C ASN A 156 -14.19 -5.19 -0.09
N HIS A 157 -13.64 -6.38 -0.33
CA HIS A 157 -14.43 -7.56 -0.68
C HIS A 157 -14.72 -8.41 0.56
N GLU A 158 -15.65 -9.34 0.43
CA GLU A 158 -15.92 -10.32 1.47
C GLU A 158 -14.83 -11.41 1.49
N CYS A 159 -13.76 -11.13 2.23
CA CYS A 159 -12.64 -12.05 2.45
C CYS A 159 -12.72 -12.71 3.82
N ARG A 160 -12.52 -14.04 3.88
CA ARG A 160 -12.52 -14.81 5.12
C ARG A 160 -11.24 -15.63 5.22
N LEU A 161 -10.61 -15.64 6.40
CA LEU A 161 -9.44 -16.48 6.65
C LEU A 161 -9.84 -17.95 6.58
N LYS A 162 -9.14 -18.73 5.76
CA LYS A 162 -9.34 -20.17 5.63
C LYS A 162 -8.53 -20.89 6.70
N ARG A 163 -9.24 -21.55 7.64
CA ARG A 163 -8.60 -22.29 8.76
C ARG A 163 -8.21 -23.72 8.39
N THR A 164 -8.71 -24.23 7.28
CA THR A 164 -8.38 -25.54 6.71
C THR A 164 -7.27 -25.38 5.68
N SER A 165 -6.41 -26.39 5.54
CA SER A 165 -5.22 -26.39 4.67
C SER A 165 -4.12 -25.41 5.12
N PRO A 166 -3.24 -25.81 6.06
CA PRO A 166 -2.19 -24.94 6.59
C PRO A 166 -1.10 -24.59 5.58
N THR A 167 -1.13 -25.14 4.36
CA THR A 167 -0.16 -24.84 3.31
C THR A 167 -0.85 -24.65 1.95
N ALA A 168 -0.52 -23.56 1.26
CA ALA A 168 -1.09 -23.21 -0.05
C ALA A 168 -0.20 -22.19 -0.78
N TYR A 169 -0.38 -22.06 -2.09
CA TYR A 169 0.08 -20.91 -2.88
C TYR A 169 -1.11 -19.99 -3.19
N CYS A 170 -0.84 -18.79 -3.72
CA CYS A 170 -1.88 -17.82 -4.03
C CYS A 170 -2.42 -17.99 -5.46
N ASP A 171 -3.74 -18.13 -5.60
CA ASP A 171 -4.46 -18.29 -6.88
C ASP A 171 -5.04 -16.98 -7.43
N CYS A 172 -4.72 -15.83 -6.81
CA CYS A 172 -5.31 -14.54 -7.17
C CYS A 172 -5.15 -14.22 -8.66
N TRP A 173 -3.99 -14.54 -9.25
CA TRP A 173 -3.69 -14.29 -10.65
C TRP A 173 -4.50 -15.18 -11.62
N GLU A 174 -4.94 -16.37 -11.19
CA GLU A 174 -5.70 -17.29 -12.04
C GLU A 174 -7.13 -16.80 -12.27
N LYS A 175 -7.70 -16.12 -11.27
CA LYS A 175 -9.09 -15.61 -11.32
C LYS A 175 -9.19 -14.11 -11.52
N CYS A 176 -8.18 -13.35 -11.13
CA CYS A 176 -8.24 -11.90 -11.06
C CYS A 176 -7.01 -11.25 -11.69
N LYS A 177 -7.13 -9.97 -12.04
CA LYS A 177 -5.98 -9.14 -12.43
C LYS A 177 -5.19 -8.76 -11.18
N CYS A 178 -4.32 -9.66 -10.73
CA CYS A 178 -3.56 -9.49 -9.49
C CYS A 178 -2.64 -8.25 -9.56
N LYS A 179 -3.04 -7.16 -8.89
CA LYS A 179 -2.26 -5.92 -8.77
C LYS A 179 -0.94 -6.15 -8.02
N SER A 180 -0.90 -7.12 -7.11
CA SER A 180 0.27 -7.43 -6.28
C SER A 180 1.35 -8.25 -7.03
N LEU A 181 1.17 -8.59 -8.30
CA LEU A 181 2.27 -9.11 -9.12
C LEU A 181 3.29 -8.03 -9.49
N VAL A 182 2.89 -6.76 -9.43
CA VAL A 182 3.74 -5.62 -9.79
C VAL A 182 4.30 -5.03 -8.50
N ALA A 183 5.62 -4.91 -8.37
CA ALA A 183 6.26 -4.29 -7.20
C ALA A 183 6.32 -2.76 -7.29
N GLY A 184 6.41 -2.22 -8.52
CA GLY A 184 6.76 -0.81 -8.76
C GLY A 184 8.24 -0.52 -8.42
N ASN A 185 8.62 0.76 -8.44
CA ASN A 185 9.96 1.19 -8.05
C ASN A 185 10.06 1.28 -6.51
N LEU A 186 10.76 0.33 -5.90
CA LEU A 186 10.83 0.19 -4.43
C LEU A 186 11.56 1.35 -3.73
N ASP A 187 12.55 1.96 -4.37
CA ASP A 187 13.28 3.08 -3.79
C ASP A 187 12.41 4.34 -3.71
N ILE A 188 11.65 4.64 -4.76
CA ILE A 188 10.73 5.77 -4.75
C ILE A 188 9.51 5.50 -3.88
N ARG A 189 9.04 4.24 -3.80
CA ARG A 189 8.04 3.82 -2.81
C ARG A 189 8.51 4.19 -1.39
N PHE A 190 9.77 3.90 -1.08
CA PHE A 190 10.34 4.20 0.23
C PHE A 190 10.57 5.70 0.44
N GLU A 191 10.98 6.42 -0.59
CA GLU A 191 11.12 7.88 -0.51
C GLU A 191 9.77 8.57 -0.28
N LEU A 192 8.72 8.15 -0.97
CA LEU A 192 7.35 8.60 -0.70
C LEU A 192 6.95 8.34 0.74
N PHE A 193 7.21 7.14 1.26
CA PHE A 193 6.93 6.80 2.65
C PHE A 193 7.64 7.74 3.63
N ARG A 194 8.96 7.96 3.46
CA ARG A 194 9.74 8.92 4.27
C ARG A 194 9.18 10.33 4.21
N ASN A 195 8.74 10.77 3.03
CA ASN A 195 8.16 12.10 2.86
C ASN A 195 6.81 12.25 3.56
N LEU A 196 5.95 11.24 3.46
CA LEU A 196 4.59 11.29 4.01
C LEU A 196 4.56 11.14 5.53
N VAL A 197 5.45 10.32 6.10
CA VAL A 197 5.49 10.09 7.55
C VAL A 197 6.05 11.28 8.34
N ASN A 198 6.53 12.32 7.65
CA ASN A 198 6.84 13.60 8.28
C ASN A 198 5.58 14.46 8.54
N CYS A 199 4.41 14.05 8.06
CA CYS A 199 3.15 14.74 8.30
C CYS A 199 2.39 14.07 9.45
N GLN A 200 2.31 14.75 10.59
CA GLN A 200 1.56 14.26 11.77
C GLN A 200 0.12 13.90 11.45
N CYS A 201 -0.58 14.73 10.68
CA CYS A 201 -1.95 14.45 10.28
C CYS A 201 -2.12 13.12 9.52
N LEU A 202 -1.06 12.58 8.90
CA LEU A 202 -1.12 11.28 8.21
C LEU A 202 -0.79 10.12 9.14
N TYR A 203 0.28 10.20 9.93
CA TYR A 203 0.64 9.08 10.81
C TYR A 203 -0.25 8.97 12.05
N SER A 204 -0.99 10.02 12.40
CA SER A 204 -2.04 9.96 13.42
C SER A 204 -3.29 9.19 12.99
N VAL A 205 -3.44 8.88 11.70
CA VAL A 205 -4.58 8.11 11.20
C VAL A 205 -4.39 6.63 11.52
N LEU A 206 -5.40 6.03 12.16
CA LEU A 206 -5.45 4.58 12.38
C LEU A 206 -5.99 3.86 11.13
N ASN A 207 -5.60 2.61 10.93
CA ASN A 207 -6.16 1.81 9.82
C ASN A 207 -7.63 1.40 10.08
N ASP A 208 -8.21 0.66 9.14
CA ASP A 208 -9.56 0.10 9.22
C ASP A 208 -9.79 -0.84 10.41
N LYS A 209 -8.73 -1.41 10.96
CA LYS A 209 -8.73 -2.24 12.18
C LYS A 209 -8.44 -1.43 13.45
N ASN A 210 -8.46 -0.11 13.35
CA ASN A 210 -8.10 0.79 14.43
C ASN A 210 -6.68 0.49 14.96
N GLU A 211 -5.71 0.23 14.08
CA GLU A 211 -4.30 0.02 14.42
C GLU A 211 -3.44 1.23 14.03
N HIS A 212 -2.51 1.61 14.91
CA HIS A 212 -1.47 2.59 14.58
C HIS A 212 -0.44 1.97 13.63
N LEU A 213 0.19 2.81 12.79
CA LEU A 213 1.15 2.40 11.76
C LEU A 213 2.28 1.52 12.30
N LEU A 214 2.82 1.86 13.48
CA LEU A 214 3.84 1.06 14.16
C LEU A 214 3.36 -0.35 14.50
N LEU A 215 2.19 -0.49 15.13
CA LEU A 215 1.64 -1.82 15.43
C LEU A 215 1.35 -2.61 14.15
N PHE A 216 0.78 -1.96 13.14
CA PHE A 216 0.48 -2.58 11.85
C PHE A 216 1.75 -3.14 11.19
N LEU A 217 2.83 -2.36 11.14
CA LEU A 217 4.10 -2.79 10.56
C LEU A 217 4.78 -3.87 11.41
N THR A 218 4.81 -3.75 12.74
CA THR A 218 5.35 -4.79 13.63
C THR A 218 4.63 -6.13 13.41
N ARG A 219 3.30 -6.14 13.31
CA ARG A 219 2.51 -7.35 13.02
C ARG A 219 2.81 -7.90 11.62
N THR A 220 2.93 -7.01 10.64
CA THR A 220 3.25 -7.39 9.25
C THR A 220 4.63 -8.03 9.14
N VAL A 221 5.66 -7.42 9.72
CA VAL A 221 7.03 -7.94 9.71
C VAL A 221 7.12 -9.25 10.49
N SER A 222 6.44 -9.36 11.64
CA SER A 222 6.37 -10.61 12.41
C SER A 222 5.82 -11.77 11.58
N ARG A 223 4.73 -11.53 10.83
CA ARG A 223 4.14 -12.50 9.90
C ARG A 223 5.12 -12.85 8.78
N GLN A 224 5.63 -11.84 8.08
CA GLN A 224 6.55 -12.01 6.94
C GLN A 224 7.81 -12.79 7.34
N VAL A 225 8.43 -12.48 8.48
CA VAL A 225 9.61 -13.23 8.97
C VAL A 225 9.28 -14.70 9.20
N SER A 226 8.11 -15.01 9.76
CA SER A 226 7.66 -16.40 9.95
C SER A 226 7.45 -17.11 8.61
N GLU A 227 6.78 -16.48 7.65
CA GLU A 227 6.51 -17.02 6.31
C GLU A 227 7.81 -17.21 5.52
N HIS A 228 8.69 -16.22 5.50
CA HIS A 228 9.95 -16.24 4.73
C HIS A 228 10.97 -17.23 5.29
N ARG A 229 11.05 -17.44 6.61
CA ARG A 229 11.97 -18.43 7.23
C ARG A 229 11.70 -19.86 6.79
N GLN A 230 10.44 -20.16 6.49
CA GLN A 230 10.02 -21.49 6.07
C GLN A 230 10.36 -21.74 4.60
N PHE A 231 10.55 -20.67 3.82
CA PHE A 231 10.91 -20.75 2.42
C PHE A 231 12.43 -20.84 2.24
N ARG A 232 12.89 -21.93 1.65
CA ARG A 232 14.25 -22.06 1.14
C ARG A 232 14.15 -22.06 -0.37
N SER A 233 14.71 -21.03 -1.03
CA SER A 233 14.78 -20.98 -2.50
C SER A 233 15.44 -22.27 -3.00
N ARG A 234 14.62 -23.16 -3.58
CA ARG A 234 15.10 -24.30 -4.34
C ARG A 234 15.13 -23.81 -5.78
N CYS A 235 16.27 -23.28 -6.19
CA CYS A 235 16.51 -22.81 -7.55
C CYS A 235 15.92 -23.82 -8.56
N ARG A 236 14.78 -23.46 -9.16
CA ARG A 236 14.17 -24.18 -10.27
C ARG A 236 14.05 -23.16 -11.38
N LYS A 237 15.03 -23.21 -12.30
CA LYS A 237 14.95 -22.51 -13.59
C LYS A 237 13.58 -22.77 -14.19
N SER A 238 12.76 -21.74 -14.24
CA SER A 238 11.33 -21.85 -14.51
C SER A 238 11.05 -22.16 -15.99
N ILE A 239 10.14 -23.11 -16.19
CA ILE A 239 9.46 -23.44 -17.45
C ILE A 239 8.32 -22.42 -17.74
N ALA A 240 8.28 -21.27 -17.06
CA ALA A 240 7.24 -20.23 -17.19
C ALA A 240 7.01 -19.74 -18.62
N SER A 241 7.94 -19.92 -19.55
CA SER A 241 7.73 -19.58 -20.95
C SER A 241 6.77 -20.51 -21.71
N LEU A 242 6.36 -21.65 -21.14
CA LEU A 242 5.45 -22.61 -21.77
C LEU A 242 3.99 -22.53 -21.29
N ILE A 243 3.69 -21.74 -20.25
CA ILE A 243 2.35 -21.62 -19.64
C ILE A 243 2.11 -20.12 -19.37
N ASP A 244 0.89 -19.61 -19.51
CA ASP A 244 0.46 -18.21 -19.21
C ASP A 244 0.59 -17.81 -17.72
N MET A 245 1.61 -18.32 -17.03
CA MET A 245 1.87 -18.13 -15.63
C MET A 245 2.68 -16.84 -15.40
N PRO A 246 2.35 -16.04 -14.37
CA PRO A 246 3.13 -14.86 -14.01
C PRO A 246 4.59 -15.20 -13.69
N GLU A 247 5.48 -14.21 -13.80
CA GLU A 247 6.85 -14.34 -13.33
C GLU A 247 6.90 -14.64 -11.82
N PHE A 248 7.75 -15.58 -11.45
CA PHE A 248 7.99 -16.03 -10.08
C PHE A 248 9.48 -16.36 -9.89
N ASP A 249 9.91 -16.62 -8.64
CA ASP A 249 11.32 -16.70 -8.19
C ASP A 249 11.96 -15.32 -7.92
N LEU A 250 11.14 -14.34 -7.54
CA LEU A 250 11.59 -13.06 -7.00
C LEU A 250 11.98 -13.20 -5.52
N ASP A 251 12.74 -12.24 -4.99
CA ASP A 251 12.97 -12.13 -3.56
C ASP A 251 11.66 -11.82 -2.81
N PRO A 252 11.44 -12.41 -1.61
CA PRO A 252 10.32 -12.03 -0.75
C PRO A 252 10.37 -10.53 -0.37
N PRO A 253 9.21 -9.88 -0.19
CA PRO A 253 9.16 -8.44 0.05
C PRO A 253 9.82 -8.04 1.36
N ARG A 254 10.57 -6.94 1.36
CA ARG A 254 11.27 -6.39 2.53
C ARG A 254 10.89 -4.95 2.88
N PHE A 255 9.88 -4.40 2.19
CA PHE A 255 9.49 -3.00 2.39
C PHE A 255 8.99 -2.75 3.81
N ALA A 256 8.12 -3.61 4.34
CA ALA A 256 7.58 -3.45 5.69
C ALA A 256 8.68 -3.45 6.75
N LEU A 257 9.71 -4.30 6.60
CA LEU A 257 10.88 -4.32 7.48
C LEU A 257 11.64 -2.98 7.40
N ARG A 258 12.01 -2.55 6.19
CA ARG A 258 12.72 -1.28 5.97
C ARG A 258 11.94 -0.08 6.50
N ALA A 259 10.61 -0.08 6.34
CA ALA A 259 9.71 0.93 6.86
C ALA A 259 9.71 0.93 8.39
N LEU A 260 9.56 -0.24 9.02
CA LEU A 260 9.56 -0.38 10.48
C LEU A 260 10.88 0.10 11.10
N GLU A 261 12.02 -0.29 10.53
CA GLU A 261 13.35 0.18 10.97
C GLU A 261 13.46 1.71 10.91
N TYR A 262 12.93 2.32 9.85
CA TYR A 262 12.87 3.78 9.74
C TYR A 262 12.00 4.40 10.83
N LEU A 263 10.85 3.80 11.15
CA LEU A 263 9.98 4.30 12.23
C LEU A 263 10.63 4.18 13.61
N PHE A 264 11.44 3.15 13.87
CA PHE A 264 12.19 3.04 15.12
C PHE A 264 13.25 4.12 15.30
N SER A 265 13.73 4.72 14.21
CA SER A 265 14.63 5.88 14.28
C SER A 265 13.93 7.21 14.61
N ARG A 266 12.59 7.21 14.77
CA ARG A 266 11.76 8.40 14.89
C ARG A 266 11.04 8.46 16.24
N TRP A 267 11.65 9.19 17.17
CA TRP A 267 11.11 9.35 18.52
C TRP A 267 9.72 10.00 18.55
N ASP A 268 9.49 11.01 17.70
CA ASP A 268 8.21 11.71 17.59
C ASP A 268 7.05 10.77 17.22
N LEU A 269 7.30 9.76 16.39
CA LEU A 269 6.32 8.74 16.01
C LEU A 269 6.06 7.74 17.13
N PHE A 270 7.13 7.38 17.86
CA PHE A 270 7.02 6.48 19.01
C PHE A 270 6.28 7.14 20.17
N GLU A 271 6.62 8.39 20.49
CA GLU A 271 5.91 9.21 21.47
C GLU A 271 4.44 9.33 21.09
N HIS A 272 4.14 9.70 19.84
CA HIS A 272 2.76 9.74 19.36
C HIS A 272 2.05 8.39 19.53
N PHE A 273 2.70 7.28 19.19
CA PHE A 273 2.14 5.93 19.34
C PHE A 273 1.81 5.57 20.80
N VAL A 274 2.74 5.87 21.72
CA VAL A 274 2.55 5.60 23.15
C VAL A 274 1.45 6.47 23.74
N MET A 275 1.37 7.72 23.29
CA MET A 275 0.39 8.70 23.77
C MET A 275 -0.96 8.60 23.04
N HIS A 276 -1.10 7.73 22.03
CA HIS A 276 -2.33 7.57 21.26
C HIS A 276 -3.36 6.75 22.05
N GLU A 277 -4.51 7.35 22.36
CA GLU A 277 -5.58 6.67 23.07
C GLU A 277 -6.29 5.64 22.17
N TYR A 278 -6.31 4.38 22.60
CA TYR A 278 -7.12 3.34 21.95
C TYR A 278 -8.58 3.45 22.40
N HIS A 279 -9.49 3.72 21.46
CA HIS A 279 -10.93 3.54 21.68
C HIS A 279 -11.37 2.17 21.13
N PRO A 280 -11.85 1.23 21.96
CA PRO A 280 -12.37 -0.04 21.47
C PRO A 280 -13.59 0.17 20.57
N LEU A 281 -13.66 -0.54 19.43
CA LEU A 281 -14.91 -0.74 18.72
C LEU A 281 -15.78 -1.72 19.53
N GLU A 282 -17.06 -1.41 19.71
CA GLU A 282 -18.04 -2.32 20.31
C GLU A 282 -18.23 -3.58 19.44
N THR A 283 -17.42 -4.62 19.67
CA THR A 283 -17.63 -5.92 19.01
C THR A 283 -18.57 -6.79 19.83
N ASN A 284 -19.84 -6.84 19.41
CA ASN A 284 -20.68 -8.02 19.57
C ASN A 284 -20.10 -9.13 18.66
N VAL A 285 -19.76 -10.30 19.21
CA VAL A 285 -19.89 -11.68 18.65
C VAL A 285 -18.92 -12.65 19.36
N ASN A 286 -19.47 -13.79 19.79
CA ASN A 286 -18.84 -14.99 20.36
C ASN A 286 -17.41 -15.27 19.89
N MET A 287 -16.44 -15.05 20.79
CA MET A 287 -15.03 -15.43 20.65
C MET A 287 -14.63 -16.40 21.78
N SER A 288 -13.72 -17.33 21.49
CA SER A 288 -13.16 -18.26 22.49
C SER A 288 -12.45 -17.51 23.62
N GLU A 289 -12.57 -17.97 24.88
CA GLU A 289 -12.00 -17.37 26.11
C GLU A 289 -10.57 -16.86 25.94
N SER A 290 -9.68 -17.63 25.32
CA SER A 290 -8.27 -17.24 25.14
C SER A 290 -8.06 -16.01 24.26
N ARG A 291 -8.98 -15.71 23.33
CA ARG A 291 -8.99 -14.49 22.51
C ARG A 291 -9.74 -13.35 23.18
N PHE A 292 -10.70 -13.66 24.05
CA PHE A 292 -11.40 -12.68 24.86
C PHE A 292 -10.41 -11.96 25.80
N TYR A 293 -9.55 -12.70 26.51
CA TYR A 293 -8.56 -12.10 27.43
C TYR A 293 -7.49 -11.21 26.75
N LEU A 294 -7.16 -11.45 25.48
CA LEU A 294 -6.24 -10.61 24.69
C LEU A 294 -6.89 -9.34 24.13
N ILE A 295 -8.22 -9.30 24.10
CA ILE A 295 -9.01 -8.17 23.61
C ILE A 295 -9.58 -7.36 24.79
N SER A 296 -9.79 -7.98 25.95
CA SER A 296 -10.43 -7.40 27.14
C SER A 296 -9.48 -6.69 28.13
N GLN A 297 -8.22 -6.45 27.77
CA GLN A 297 -7.33 -5.59 28.57
C GLN A 297 -7.43 -4.14 28.05
N ASP A 298 -8.31 -3.39 28.70
CA ASP A 298 -8.54 -1.96 28.46
C ASP A 298 -7.33 -1.10 28.88
N GLY A 299 -7.08 -0.05 28.08
CA GLY A 299 -6.22 1.09 28.42
C GLY A 299 -4.75 1.04 27.96
N VAL A 300 -4.15 -0.15 27.79
CA VAL A 300 -2.70 -0.33 27.51
C VAL A 300 -2.44 -1.16 26.23
N SER A 301 -3.47 -1.35 25.41
CA SER A 301 -3.56 -2.43 24.42
C SER A 301 -2.59 -2.32 23.22
N PHE A 302 -2.23 -1.11 22.77
CA PHE A 302 -1.31 -0.95 21.64
C PHE A 302 0.13 -1.27 22.02
N LEU A 303 0.61 -0.66 23.10
CA LEU A 303 1.98 -0.82 23.56
C LEU A 303 2.22 -2.25 24.02
N ASP A 304 1.30 -2.85 24.77
CA ASP A 304 1.44 -4.24 25.22
C ASP A 304 1.49 -5.23 24.06
N ARG A 305 0.60 -5.08 23.07
CA ARG A 305 0.63 -5.91 21.85
C ARG A 305 1.90 -5.68 21.05
N PHE A 306 2.34 -4.44 20.93
CA PHE A 306 3.57 -4.08 20.23
C PHE A 306 4.80 -4.69 20.92
N VAL A 307 4.94 -4.51 22.24
CA VAL A 307 6.02 -5.07 23.06
C VAL A 307 5.98 -6.60 23.02
N TYR A 308 4.80 -7.23 23.13
CA TYR A 308 4.65 -8.67 23.00
C TYR A 308 5.15 -9.17 21.63
N LEU A 309 4.74 -8.52 20.53
CA LEU A 309 5.17 -8.90 19.19
C LEU A 309 6.68 -8.72 19.01
N LEU A 310 7.24 -7.61 19.52
CA LEU A 310 8.68 -7.40 19.53
C LEU A 310 9.40 -8.53 20.28
N LEU A 311 9.05 -8.78 21.54
CA LEU A 311 9.76 -9.74 22.37
C LEU A 311 9.59 -11.19 21.91
N THR A 312 8.44 -11.56 21.36
CA THR A 312 8.11 -12.97 21.08
C THR A 312 8.17 -13.37 19.61
N LYS A 313 8.03 -12.42 18.67
CA LYS A 313 7.91 -12.70 17.24
C LYS A 313 8.99 -12.05 16.38
N LEU A 314 9.62 -10.99 16.87
CA LEU A 314 10.74 -10.32 16.22
C LEU A 314 11.98 -10.43 17.11
N PRO A 315 12.73 -11.54 17.07
CA PRO A 315 14.00 -11.58 17.80
C PRO A 315 14.90 -10.52 17.18
N ILE A 316 15.02 -9.39 17.87
CA ILE A 316 16.12 -8.43 17.71
C ILE A 316 17.38 -9.12 18.20
#